data_AF-A0A4R5YA68-F1
#
_entry.id   AF-A0A4R5YA68-F1
#
_cell.length_a   1.000
_cell.length_b   1.000
_cell.length_c   1.000
_cell.angle_alpha   90.00
_cell.angle_beta   90.00
_cell.angle_gamma   90.00
#
_symmetry.space_group_name_H-M   'P 1'
#
loop_
_entity.id
_entity.type
_entity.pdbx_description
1 polymer ?
#
loop_
_entity_poly.entity_id
_entity_poly.type
_entity_poly.pdbx_seq_one_letter_code
_entity_poly.pdbx_strand_id
1 'polypeptide(L)'
;MLDKTVFFMVKYVGVLGLIETLPPPAAVYAWVLGFGAMLFLAFTARPVRGRWVMALLALTVIVVPATLQASSSETLGWIWQGRYTLAIVVTLILAAGVTTRFRRFRITPWTKSLVRWGLVLGTLAYFYEFMEGPRRYTIGVMDHVNWTEMFQPEWQPPGTWQVLAVAYLVLLAVSGTLLYRLLTAPAWQARLAAPAPAARPAEHSHSG
;
A
#
# COMPACT_ATOMS: atom_id res chain seq x y z
N MET A 1 -7.28 4.58 -24.48
CA MET A 1 -6.45 3.65 -23.67
C MET A 1 -6.04 4.28 -22.35
N LEU A 2 -5.42 5.46 -22.34
CA LEU A 2 -4.98 6.15 -21.12
C LEU A 2 -6.14 6.52 -20.16
N ASP A 3 -7.30 6.82 -20.70
CA ASP A 3 -8.56 7.09 -19.99
C ASP A 3 -9.00 5.90 -19.10
N LYS A 4 -8.81 4.67 -19.58
CA LYS A 4 -9.13 3.45 -18.82
C LYS A 4 -8.03 3.04 -17.84
N THR A 5 -6.80 3.54 -18.00
CA THR A 5 -5.69 3.25 -17.07
C THR A 5 -6.00 3.69 -15.65
N VAL A 6 -6.63 4.86 -15.49
CA VAL A 6 -7.07 5.37 -14.18
C VAL A 6 -8.19 4.51 -13.59
N PHE A 7 -9.10 4.00 -14.43
CA PHE A 7 -10.16 3.08 -14.01
C PHE A 7 -9.60 1.77 -13.45
N PHE A 8 -8.50 1.26 -14.01
CA PHE A 8 -7.82 0.07 -13.48
C PHE A 8 -7.13 0.29 -12.13
N MET A 9 -6.87 1.54 -11.71
CA MET A 9 -6.23 1.80 -10.41
C MET A 9 -7.11 1.38 -9.23
N VAL A 10 -8.44 1.40 -9.38
CA VAL A 10 -9.36 0.91 -8.35
C VAL A 10 -9.07 -0.57 -8.04
N LYS A 11 -8.71 -1.34 -9.07
CA LYS A 11 -8.35 -2.76 -8.94
C LYS A 11 -6.99 -3.00 -8.26
N TYR A 12 -6.21 -1.94 -7.95
CA TYR A 12 -5.01 -2.05 -7.14
C TYR A 12 -5.33 -2.13 -5.64
N VAL A 13 -6.47 -1.57 -5.23
CA VAL A 13 -6.90 -1.52 -3.83
C VAL A 13 -7.49 -2.86 -3.42
N GLY A 14 -8.39 -3.38 -4.25
CA GLY A 14 -9.06 -4.65 -4.03
C GLY A 14 -9.93 -5.01 -5.23
N VAL A 15 -10.00 -6.29 -5.54
CA VAL A 15 -11.05 -6.88 -6.39
C VAL A 15 -11.51 -8.13 -5.66
N LEU A 16 -12.71 -8.08 -5.10
CA LEU A 16 -13.21 -9.17 -4.26
C LEU A 16 -13.82 -10.28 -5.13
N GLY A 17 -12.98 -11.29 -5.42
CA GLY A 17 -13.39 -12.55 -6.06
C GLY A 17 -13.47 -12.53 -7.60
N LEU A 18 -14.06 -13.59 -8.17
CA LEU A 18 -14.17 -13.83 -9.62
C LEU A 18 -15.09 -12.82 -10.35
N ILE A 19 -15.97 -12.14 -9.61
CA ILE A 19 -17.07 -11.31 -10.15
C ILE A 19 -16.74 -9.81 -10.12
N GLU A 20 -15.49 -9.44 -9.88
CA GLU A 20 -15.03 -8.04 -9.97
C GLU A 20 -15.84 -7.04 -9.12
N THR A 21 -16.20 -7.40 -7.88
CA THR A 21 -16.88 -6.45 -7.00
C THR A 21 -15.94 -5.31 -6.64
N LEU A 22 -16.44 -4.10 -6.84
CA LEU A 22 -15.70 -2.88 -6.56
C LEU A 22 -15.47 -2.75 -5.04
N PRO A 23 -14.24 -2.39 -4.63
CA PRO A 23 -13.93 -2.08 -3.25
C PRO A 23 -14.78 -0.91 -2.76
N PRO A 24 -15.14 -0.82 -1.47
CA PRO A 24 -15.87 0.32 -0.97
C PRO A 24 -15.15 1.64 -1.25
N PRO A 25 -15.87 2.70 -1.66
CA PRO A 25 -15.26 3.98 -2.03
C PRO A 25 -14.35 4.55 -0.94
N ALA A 26 -14.73 4.40 0.34
CA ALA A 26 -13.93 4.86 1.47
C ALA A 26 -12.54 4.19 1.52
N ALA A 27 -12.45 2.89 1.25
CA ALA A 27 -11.17 2.17 1.21
C ALA A 27 -10.31 2.64 0.03
N VAL A 28 -10.94 2.85 -1.13
CA VAL A 28 -10.27 3.39 -2.32
C VAL A 28 -9.68 4.76 -2.04
N TYR A 29 -10.46 5.68 -1.44
CA TYR A 29 -9.98 7.03 -1.15
C TYR A 29 -8.83 7.01 -0.13
N ALA A 30 -8.93 6.21 0.93
CA ALA A 30 -7.84 6.07 1.91
C ALA A 30 -6.55 5.57 1.24
N TRP A 31 -6.65 4.58 0.36
CA TRP A 31 -5.51 4.04 -0.37
C TRP A 31 -4.91 5.06 -1.35
N VAL A 32 -5.74 5.73 -2.16
CA VAL A 32 -5.29 6.75 -3.13
C VAL A 32 -4.62 7.93 -2.43
N LEU A 33 -5.17 8.41 -1.30
CA LEU A 33 -4.57 9.49 -0.52
C LEU A 33 -3.22 9.07 0.08
N GLY A 34 -3.14 7.87 0.66
CA GLY A 34 -1.88 7.34 1.21
C GLY A 34 -0.81 7.14 0.13
N PHE A 35 -1.18 6.52 -0.98
CA PHE A 35 -0.30 6.29 -2.13
C PHE A 35 0.15 7.62 -2.74
N GLY A 36 -0.77 8.55 -2.97
CA GLY A 36 -0.49 9.88 -3.48
C GLY A 36 0.44 10.69 -2.57
N ALA A 37 0.21 10.68 -1.25
CA ALA A 37 1.08 11.35 -0.28
C ALA A 37 2.51 10.77 -0.31
N MET A 38 2.65 9.46 -0.44
CA MET A 38 3.96 8.81 -0.53
C MET A 38 4.69 9.16 -1.84
N LEU A 39 4.00 9.11 -2.99
CA LEU A 39 4.58 9.53 -4.26
C LEU A 39 4.99 11.01 -4.21
N PHE A 40 4.14 11.87 -3.65
CA PHE A 40 4.45 13.29 -3.46
C PHE A 40 5.71 13.49 -2.60
N LEU A 41 5.84 12.74 -1.51
CA LEU A 41 7.04 12.75 -0.68
C LEU A 41 8.30 12.32 -1.46
N ALA A 42 8.19 11.28 -2.29
CA ALA A 42 9.30 10.77 -3.10
C ALA A 42 9.71 11.75 -4.21
N PHE A 43 8.77 12.32 -4.95
CA PHE A 43 9.06 13.31 -5.99
C PHE A 43 9.59 14.64 -5.44
N THR A 44 9.25 14.97 -4.19
CA THR A 44 9.80 16.16 -3.52
C THR A 44 11.10 15.88 -2.76
N ALA A 45 11.53 14.63 -2.64
CA ALA A 45 12.75 14.25 -1.93
C ALA A 45 14.03 14.74 -2.65
N ARG A 46 15.13 14.78 -1.88
CA ARG A 46 16.49 15.00 -2.38
C ARG A 46 17.32 13.72 -2.11
N PRO A 47 18.28 13.36 -2.97
CA PRO A 47 18.75 14.07 -4.17
C PRO A 47 17.82 13.93 -5.38
N VAL A 48 17.87 14.91 -6.30
CA VAL A 48 17.03 14.98 -7.52
C VAL A 48 17.20 13.74 -8.40
N ARG A 49 18.37 13.08 -8.36
CA ARG A 49 18.63 11.83 -9.10
C ARG A 49 17.60 10.73 -8.82
N GLY A 50 17.12 10.61 -7.58
CA GLY A 50 16.08 9.64 -7.22
C GLY A 50 14.75 9.88 -7.93
N ARG A 51 14.46 11.12 -8.34
CA ARG A 51 13.21 11.48 -9.03
C ARG A 51 13.15 10.89 -10.43
N TRP A 52 14.28 10.73 -11.10
CA TRP A 52 14.33 10.10 -12.42
C TRP A 52 13.95 8.63 -12.36
N VAL A 53 14.42 7.90 -11.34
CA VAL A 53 14.01 6.50 -11.10
C VAL A 53 12.51 6.43 -10.82
N MET A 54 11.98 7.33 -9.99
CA MET A 54 10.54 7.41 -9.72
C MET A 54 9.73 7.72 -10.97
N ALA A 55 10.19 8.66 -11.80
CA ALA A 55 9.53 9.04 -13.05
C ALA A 55 9.53 7.87 -14.05
N LEU A 56 10.65 7.18 -14.18
CA LEU A 56 10.76 6.00 -15.05
C LEU A 56 9.82 4.89 -14.58
N LEU A 57 9.81 4.55 -13.29
CA LEU A 57 8.92 3.53 -12.75
C LEU A 57 7.43 3.91 -12.88
N ALA A 58 7.08 5.17 -12.62
CA ALA A 58 5.72 5.67 -12.82
C ALA A 58 5.30 5.57 -14.29
N LEU A 59 6.20 5.90 -15.22
CA LEU A 59 5.98 5.73 -16.65
C LEU A 59 5.80 4.24 -16.99
N THR A 60 6.61 3.34 -16.43
CA THR A 60 6.47 1.89 -16.62
C THR A 60 5.09 1.38 -16.17
N VAL A 61 4.58 1.84 -15.03
CA VAL A 61 3.23 1.48 -14.53
C VAL A 61 2.13 1.84 -15.53
N ILE A 62 2.29 2.92 -16.29
CA ILE A 62 1.30 3.38 -17.27
C ILE A 62 1.51 2.72 -18.64
N VAL A 63 2.75 2.69 -19.11
CA VAL A 63 3.08 2.28 -20.48
C VAL A 63 3.05 0.77 -20.65
N VAL A 64 3.65 0.00 -19.73
CA VAL A 64 3.79 -1.46 -19.89
C VAL A 64 2.44 -2.17 -19.99
N PRO A 65 1.45 -1.89 -19.12
CA PRO A 65 0.13 -2.50 -19.27
C PRO A 65 -0.55 -2.13 -20.59
N ALA A 66 -0.43 -0.88 -21.02
CA ALA A 66 -1.04 -0.40 -22.25
C ALA A 66 -0.41 -1.04 -23.51
N THR A 67 0.91 -1.17 -23.55
CA THR A 67 1.61 -1.79 -24.68
C THR A 67 1.40 -3.30 -24.73
N LEU A 68 1.46 -4.00 -23.59
CA LEU A 68 1.16 -5.42 -23.53
C LEU A 68 -0.28 -5.70 -23.94
N GLN A 69 -1.24 -4.93 -23.44
CA GLN A 69 -2.65 -5.08 -23.84
C GLN A 69 -2.87 -4.81 -25.33
N ALA A 70 -2.24 -3.78 -25.91
CA ALA A 70 -2.35 -3.49 -27.34
C ALA A 70 -1.76 -4.63 -28.20
N SER A 71 -0.67 -5.26 -27.75
CA SER A 71 -0.06 -6.38 -28.48
C SER A 71 -0.89 -7.67 -28.44
N SER A 72 -1.69 -7.87 -27.39
CA SER A 72 -2.44 -9.11 -27.16
C SER A 72 -3.94 -8.98 -27.45
N SER A 73 -4.43 -7.77 -27.78
CA SER A 73 -5.86 -7.53 -27.97
C SER A 73 -6.44 -8.24 -29.20
N GLU A 74 -5.64 -8.45 -30.24
CA GLU A 74 -6.08 -9.11 -31.47
C GLU A 74 -6.27 -10.63 -31.30
N THR A 75 -5.56 -11.24 -30.35
CA THR A 75 -5.56 -12.70 -30.13
C THR A 75 -6.42 -13.14 -28.95
N LEU A 76 -6.36 -12.40 -27.83
CA LEU A 76 -7.01 -12.78 -26.57
C LEU A 76 -8.20 -11.89 -26.19
N GLY A 77 -8.46 -10.84 -26.97
CA GLY A 77 -9.45 -9.83 -26.61
C GLY A 77 -9.05 -9.02 -25.37
N TRP A 78 -10.05 -8.45 -24.69
CA TRP A 78 -9.81 -7.56 -23.56
C TRP A 78 -9.82 -8.29 -22.22
N ILE A 79 -8.66 -8.83 -21.80
CA ILE A 79 -8.53 -9.62 -20.57
C ILE A 79 -7.73 -8.94 -19.45
N TRP A 80 -7.11 -7.79 -19.71
CA TRP A 80 -6.23 -7.14 -18.73
C TRP A 80 -6.99 -6.59 -17.52
N GLN A 81 -6.41 -6.80 -16.35
CA GLN A 81 -6.93 -6.30 -15.08
C GLN A 81 -5.84 -5.56 -14.31
N GLY A 82 -6.24 -4.55 -13.54
CA GLY A 82 -5.30 -3.74 -12.75
C GLY A 82 -4.44 -4.57 -11.79
N ARG A 83 -4.92 -5.72 -11.30
CA ARG A 83 -4.13 -6.64 -10.47
C ARG A 83 -2.82 -7.10 -11.12
N TYR A 84 -2.75 -7.18 -12.45
CA TYR A 84 -1.54 -7.59 -13.16
C TYR A 84 -0.43 -6.52 -13.10
N THR A 85 -0.78 -5.26 -12.84
CA THR A 85 0.18 -4.16 -12.68
C THR A 85 0.68 -4.04 -11.23
N LEU A 86 0.09 -4.77 -10.27
CA LEU A 86 0.37 -4.60 -8.84
C LEU A 86 1.84 -4.83 -8.49
N ALA A 87 2.52 -5.79 -9.13
CA ALA A 87 3.95 -6.04 -8.91
C ALA A 87 4.81 -4.81 -9.25
N ILE A 88 4.47 -4.09 -10.33
CA ILE A 88 5.16 -2.86 -10.74
C ILE A 88 4.82 -1.72 -9.77
N VAL A 89 3.55 -1.63 -9.35
CA VAL A 89 3.11 -0.65 -8.33
C VAL A 89 3.85 -0.87 -7.00
N VAL A 90 3.97 -2.10 -6.52
CA VAL A 90 4.74 -2.43 -5.30
C VAL A 90 6.20 -2.01 -5.44
N THR A 91 6.81 -2.24 -6.60
CA THR A 91 8.19 -1.78 -6.89
C THR A 91 8.30 -0.26 -6.83
N LEU A 92 7.32 0.46 -7.37
CA LEU A 92 7.24 1.93 -7.28
C LEU A 92 7.08 2.42 -5.82
N ILE A 93 6.29 1.72 -5.00
CA ILE A 93 6.14 2.01 -3.56
C ILE A 93 7.48 1.82 -2.83
N LEU A 94 8.18 0.72 -3.08
CA LEU A 94 9.49 0.46 -2.47
C LEU A 94 10.53 1.50 -2.90
N ALA A 95 10.53 1.88 -4.19
CA ALA A 95 11.39 2.94 -4.70
C ALA A 95 11.07 4.31 -4.04
N ALA A 96 9.80 4.59 -3.76
CA ALA A 96 9.39 5.78 -3.01
C ALA A 96 9.96 5.77 -1.58
N GLY A 97 9.96 4.62 -0.91
CA GLY A 97 10.60 4.45 0.40
C GLY A 97 12.11 4.67 0.34
N VAL A 98 12.78 4.09 -0.67
CA VAL A 98 14.24 4.23 -0.86
C VAL A 98 14.66 5.67 -1.14
N THR A 99 13.89 6.40 -1.95
CA THR A 99 14.19 7.80 -2.29
C THR A 99 13.95 8.75 -1.12
N THR A 100 13.04 8.41 -0.22
CA THR A 100 12.72 9.22 0.97
C THR A 100 13.55 8.86 2.21
N ARG A 101 14.29 7.74 2.22
CA ARG A 101 15.02 7.24 3.40
C ARG A 101 16.05 8.22 3.99
N PHE A 102 16.61 9.10 3.17
CA PHE A 102 17.63 10.07 3.61
C PHE A 102 17.02 11.36 4.14
N ARG A 103 15.69 11.54 4.04
CA ARG A 103 15.01 12.69 4.64
C ARG A 103 14.95 12.48 6.14
N ARG A 104 15.57 13.38 6.89
CA ARG A 104 15.42 13.44 8.34
C ARG A 104 14.04 14.03 8.65
N PHE A 105 13.08 13.17 9.00
CA PHE A 105 11.81 13.62 9.53
C PHE A 105 11.99 14.04 10.98
N ARG A 106 11.63 15.29 11.31
CA ARG A 106 11.53 15.71 12.70
C ARG A 106 10.27 15.08 13.29
N ILE A 107 10.45 14.22 14.29
CA ILE A 107 9.33 13.61 15.01
C ILE A 107 8.83 14.61 16.04
N THR A 108 7.83 15.40 15.64
CA THR A 108 7.09 16.31 16.52
C THR A 108 5.83 15.61 17.05
N PRO A 109 5.17 16.14 18.09
CA PRO A 109 3.86 15.65 18.52
C PRO A 109 2.84 15.60 17.37
N TRP A 110 2.90 16.59 16.46
CA TRP A 110 2.09 16.63 15.25
C TRP A 110 2.37 15.47 14.30
N THR A 111 3.65 15.22 13.98
CA THR A 111 4.06 14.08 13.13
C THR A 111 3.61 12.75 13.73
N LYS A 112 3.76 12.57 15.07
CA LYS A 112 3.28 11.37 15.76
C LYS A 112 1.76 11.22 15.65
N SER A 113 1.01 12.32 15.77
CA SER A 113 -0.45 12.31 15.61
C SER A 113 -0.85 11.93 14.19
N LEU A 114 -0.18 12.49 13.18
CA LEU A 114 -0.44 12.21 11.77
C LEU A 114 -0.17 10.73 11.42
N VAL A 115 0.95 10.18 11.90
CA VAL A 115 1.27 8.74 11.71
C VAL A 115 0.23 7.87 12.42
N ARG A 116 -0.14 8.19 13.67
CA ARG A 116 -1.14 7.42 14.43
C ARG A 116 -2.49 7.40 13.70
N TRP A 117 -3.01 8.56 13.31
CA TRP A 117 -4.30 8.65 12.63
C TRP A 117 -4.25 8.06 11.23
N GLY A 118 -3.14 8.22 10.49
CA GLY A 118 -2.95 7.56 9.21
C GLY A 118 -2.99 6.04 9.32
N LEU A 119 -2.36 5.47 10.35
CA LEU A 119 -2.42 4.03 10.63
C LEU A 119 -3.82 3.57 11.04
N VAL A 120 -4.51 4.31 11.92
CA VAL A 120 -5.90 4.01 12.32
C VAL A 120 -6.83 4.02 11.10
N LEU A 121 -6.79 5.07 10.28
CA LEU A 121 -7.61 5.19 9.08
C LEU A 121 -7.28 4.09 8.06
N GLY A 122 -6.00 3.78 7.88
CA GLY A 122 -5.56 2.67 7.04
C GLY A 122 -6.09 1.32 7.55
N THR A 123 -5.96 1.04 8.84
CA THR A 123 -6.50 -0.18 9.47
C THR A 123 -8.01 -0.29 9.27
N LEU A 124 -8.77 0.80 9.47
CA LEU A 124 -10.21 0.80 9.26
C LEU A 124 -10.57 0.56 7.78
N ALA A 125 -9.83 1.17 6.84
CA ALA A 125 -10.03 0.97 5.41
C ALA A 125 -9.79 -0.48 4.99
N TYR A 126 -8.67 -1.09 5.41
CA TYR A 126 -8.37 -2.49 5.11
C TYR A 126 -9.34 -3.46 5.79
N PHE A 127 -9.75 -3.17 7.03
CA PHE A 127 -10.75 -3.97 7.72
C PHE A 127 -12.12 -3.90 7.02
N TYR A 128 -12.52 -2.72 6.56
CA TYR A 128 -13.76 -2.53 5.82
C TYR A 128 -13.74 -3.28 4.48
N GLU A 129 -12.65 -3.15 3.71
CA GLU A 129 -12.42 -3.92 2.50
C GLU A 129 -12.51 -5.42 2.75
N PHE A 130 -11.87 -5.91 3.82
CA PHE A 130 -11.93 -7.31 4.21
C PHE A 130 -13.36 -7.73 4.52
N MET A 131 -14.10 -6.96 5.31
CA MET A 131 -15.46 -7.29 5.75
C MET A 131 -16.48 -7.39 4.61
N GLU A 132 -16.30 -6.66 3.51
CA GLU A 132 -17.14 -6.81 2.33
C GLU A 132 -17.07 -8.21 1.71
N GLY A 133 -15.92 -8.88 1.79
CA GLY A 133 -15.76 -10.24 1.29
C GLY A 133 -16.70 -11.23 2.00
N PRO A 134 -16.55 -11.44 3.32
CA PRO A 134 -17.45 -12.27 4.11
C PRO A 134 -18.90 -11.79 4.05
N ARG A 135 -19.19 -10.48 4.07
CA ARG A 135 -20.57 -9.99 3.90
C ARG A 135 -21.17 -10.54 2.63
N ARG A 136 -20.48 -10.37 1.51
CA ARG A 136 -20.95 -10.87 0.23
C ARG A 136 -21.12 -12.39 0.20
N TYR A 137 -20.22 -13.15 0.80
CA TYR A 137 -20.34 -14.61 0.81
C TYR A 137 -21.42 -15.11 1.78
N THR A 138 -21.72 -14.36 2.84
CA THR A 138 -22.68 -14.76 3.88
C THR A 138 -24.12 -14.40 3.54
N ILE A 139 -24.34 -13.25 2.89
CA ILE A 139 -25.67 -12.72 2.60
C ILE A 139 -25.86 -12.37 1.11
N GLY A 140 -24.92 -12.69 0.23
CA GLY A 140 -25.02 -12.39 -1.20
C GLY A 140 -24.76 -10.92 -1.56
N VAL A 141 -25.15 -10.52 -2.78
CA VAL A 141 -25.08 -9.13 -3.26
C VAL A 141 -26.43 -8.48 -3.04
N MET A 142 -26.48 -7.52 -2.12
CA MET A 142 -27.70 -6.81 -1.73
C MET A 142 -27.59 -5.31 -2.06
N ASP A 143 -28.70 -4.69 -2.47
CA ASP A 143 -28.77 -3.26 -2.81
C ASP A 143 -28.79 -2.36 -1.56
N HIS A 144 -28.99 -2.94 -0.37
CA HIS A 144 -29.00 -2.24 0.91
C HIS A 144 -27.80 -2.57 1.79
N VAL A 145 -27.41 -1.62 2.63
CA VAL A 145 -26.30 -1.78 3.59
C VAL A 145 -26.86 -2.19 4.95
N ASN A 146 -27.08 -3.49 5.17
CA ASN A 146 -27.44 -4.02 6.48
C ASN A 146 -26.46 -5.12 6.93
N TRP A 147 -25.63 -4.79 7.91
CA TRP A 147 -24.61 -5.69 8.46
C TRP A 147 -25.18 -6.71 9.45
N THR A 148 -26.39 -6.47 9.98
CA THR A 148 -27.01 -7.37 10.97
C THR A 148 -27.48 -8.69 10.36
N GLU A 149 -27.75 -8.71 9.05
CA GLU A 149 -28.15 -9.92 8.32
C GLU A 149 -27.03 -10.98 8.30
N MET A 150 -25.77 -10.59 8.49
CA MET A 150 -24.64 -11.52 8.58
C MET A 150 -24.71 -12.47 9.80
N PHE A 151 -25.56 -12.16 10.79
CA PHE A 151 -25.81 -13.04 11.93
C PHE A 151 -26.83 -14.16 11.62
N GLN A 152 -27.48 -14.12 10.46
CA GLN A 152 -28.32 -15.19 9.90
C GLN A 152 -27.78 -15.60 8.51
N PRO A 153 -26.54 -16.12 8.44
CA PRO A 153 -25.87 -16.29 7.15
C PRO A 153 -26.39 -17.51 6.39
N GLU A 154 -26.55 -17.37 5.07
CA GLU A 154 -26.86 -18.48 4.16
C GLU A 154 -25.67 -19.43 4.01
N TRP A 155 -24.45 -18.88 4.10
CA TRP A 155 -23.20 -19.62 4.02
C TRP A 155 -22.14 -19.00 4.95
N GLN A 156 -21.22 -19.80 5.48
CA GLN A 156 -20.08 -19.31 6.25
C GLN A 156 -18.76 -19.94 5.83
N PRO A 157 -17.65 -19.18 5.88
CA PRO A 157 -16.32 -19.74 5.67
C PRO A 157 -15.92 -20.66 6.84
N PRO A 158 -14.98 -21.60 6.62
CA PRO A 158 -14.36 -22.34 7.71
C PRO A 158 -13.79 -21.38 8.77
N GLY A 159 -14.13 -21.63 10.03
CA GLY A 159 -13.76 -20.76 11.14
C GLY A 159 -14.72 -19.62 11.44
N THR A 160 -15.84 -19.48 10.71
CA THR A 160 -16.83 -18.39 10.82
C THR A 160 -16.30 -16.99 10.48
N TRP A 161 -17.18 -16.11 9.99
CA TRP A 161 -16.76 -14.76 9.62
C TRP A 161 -16.34 -13.95 10.86
N GLN A 162 -16.92 -14.21 12.03
CA GLN A 162 -16.63 -13.50 13.28
C GLN A 162 -15.19 -13.74 13.74
N VAL A 163 -14.74 -15.01 13.75
CA VAL A 163 -13.36 -15.32 14.15
C VAL A 163 -12.37 -14.73 13.15
N LEU A 164 -12.65 -14.86 11.85
CA LEU A 164 -11.79 -14.28 10.81
C LEU A 164 -11.72 -12.75 10.91
N ALA A 165 -12.84 -12.08 11.18
CA ALA A 165 -12.89 -10.64 11.38
C ALA A 165 -12.06 -10.22 12.61
N VAL A 166 -12.24 -10.88 13.75
CA VAL A 166 -11.45 -10.59 14.96
C VAL A 166 -9.96 -10.87 14.72
N ALA A 167 -9.61 -12.00 14.12
CA ALA A 167 -8.23 -12.36 13.82
C ALA A 167 -7.56 -11.33 12.89
N TYR A 168 -8.27 -10.91 11.84
CA TYR A 168 -7.76 -9.91 10.91
C TYR A 168 -7.63 -8.52 11.56
N LEU A 169 -8.61 -8.12 12.39
CA LEU A 169 -8.54 -6.87 13.15
C LEU A 169 -7.36 -6.87 14.12
N VAL A 170 -7.13 -7.97 14.84
CA VAL A 170 -5.98 -8.14 15.74
C VAL A 170 -4.68 -8.05 14.94
N LEU A 171 -4.58 -8.74 13.81
CA LEU A 171 -3.41 -8.69 12.93
C LEU A 171 -3.10 -7.26 12.48
N LEU A 172 -4.11 -6.53 12.02
CA LEU A 172 -3.96 -5.13 11.60
C LEU A 172 -3.59 -4.22 12.78
N ALA A 173 -4.22 -4.40 13.94
CA ALA A 173 -3.93 -3.61 15.14
C ALA A 173 -2.51 -3.85 15.66
N VAL A 174 -2.06 -5.10 15.70
CA VAL A 174 -0.69 -5.47 16.08
C VAL A 174 0.31 -4.89 15.08
N SER A 175 0.08 -5.10 13.78
CA SER A 175 0.95 -4.59 12.71
C SER A 175 1.05 -3.06 12.74
N GLY A 176 -0.09 -2.37 12.88
CA GLY A 176 -0.15 -0.91 13.01
C GLY A 176 0.56 -0.41 14.27
N THR A 177 0.41 -1.09 15.40
CA THR A 177 1.08 -0.73 16.66
C THR A 177 2.60 -0.94 16.56
N LEU A 178 3.05 -2.05 15.99
CA LEU A 178 4.46 -2.33 15.77
C LEU A 178 5.09 -1.32 14.80
N LEU A 179 4.39 -1.00 13.71
CA LEU A 179 4.82 0.01 12.76
C LEU A 179 4.87 1.41 13.40
N TYR A 180 3.86 1.79 14.18
CA TYR A 180 3.86 3.04 14.94
C TYR A 180 5.07 3.13 15.87
N ARG A 181 5.33 2.07 16.64
CA ARG A 181 6.49 1.99 17.54
C ARG A 181 7.79 2.11 16.75
N LEU A 182 7.94 1.40 15.64
CA LEU A 182 9.12 1.47 14.78
C LEU A 182 9.37 2.89 14.25
N LEU A 183 8.32 3.57 13.77
CA LEU A 183 8.41 4.92 13.19
C LEU A 183 8.64 6.01 14.23
N THR A 184 8.25 5.78 15.49
CA THR A 184 8.33 6.79 16.56
C THR A 184 9.40 6.50 17.63
N ALA A 185 10.04 5.32 17.59
CA ALA A 185 11.05 4.91 18.57
C ALA A 185 12.30 5.81 18.54
N PRO A 186 12.81 6.27 19.70
CA PRO A 186 14.03 7.08 19.78
C PRO A 186 15.30 6.33 19.29
N ALA A 187 15.38 5.01 19.51
CA ALA A 187 16.56 4.22 19.17
C ALA A 187 16.81 4.14 17.64
N TRP A 188 15.74 4.08 16.85
CA TRP A 188 15.84 4.14 15.39
C TRP A 188 16.30 5.52 14.91
N GLN A 189 15.87 6.58 15.59
CA GLN A 189 16.31 7.95 15.31
C GLN A 189 17.80 8.13 15.61
N ALA A 190 18.30 7.58 16.71
CA ALA A 190 19.72 7.65 17.07
C ALA A 190 20.61 6.96 16.03
N ARG A 191 20.19 5.80 15.49
CA ARG A 191 20.91 5.09 14.41
C ARG A 191 20.95 5.87 13.09
N LEU A 192 19.88 6.58 12.74
CA LEU A 192 19.84 7.43 11.53
C LEU A 192 20.59 8.75 11.71
N ALA A 193 20.74 9.22 12.96
CA ALA A 193 21.45 10.45 13.30
C ALA A 193 22.96 10.25 13.50
N ALA A 194 23.40 9.03 13.80
CA ALA A 194 24.81 8.71 13.97
C ALA A 194 25.59 9.04 12.68
N PRO A 195 26.69 9.83 12.76
CA PRO A 195 27.56 10.03 11.61
C PRO A 195 28.11 8.67 11.15
N ALA A 196 28.29 8.51 9.83
CA ALA A 196 28.92 7.32 9.27
C ALA A 196 30.25 7.08 10.03
N PRO A 197 30.55 5.84 10.45
CA PRO A 197 31.80 5.56 11.15
C PRO A 197 32.95 6.08 10.30
N ALA A 198 33.79 6.93 10.90
CA ALA A 198 34.96 7.48 10.23
C ALA A 198 35.74 6.32 9.62
N ALA A 199 36.03 6.39 8.32
CA ALA A 199 36.87 5.41 7.66
C ALA A 199 38.15 5.26 8.50
N ARG A 200 38.46 4.01 8.91
CA ARG A 200 39.69 3.76 9.67
C ARG A 200 40.85 4.37 8.87
N PRO A 201 41.73 5.17 9.51
CA PRO A 201 42.94 5.62 8.84
C PRO A 201 43.66 4.39 8.28
N ALA A 202 44.03 4.45 7.00
CA ALA A 202 44.83 3.41 6.39
C ALA A 202 46.13 3.31 7.19
N GLU A 203 46.29 2.21 7.91
CA GLU A 203 47.48 1.91 8.68
C GLU A 203 48.62 1.72 7.66
N HIS A 204 49.36 2.79 7.39
CA HIS A 204 50.57 2.71 6.59
C HIS A 204 51.60 1.94 7.40
N SER A 205 51.66 0.63 7.14
CA SER A 205 52.73 -0.24 7.60
C SER A 205 54.04 0.19 6.92
N HIS A 206 54.75 1.12 7.56
CA HIS A 206 56.17 1.30 7.31
C HIS A 206 56.91 0.14 7.99
N SER A 207 57.14 -0.93 7.23
CA SER A 207 58.22 -1.89 7.52
C SER A 207 59.50 -1.35 6.90
N GLY A 208 60.49 -1.07 7.76
CA GLY A 208 61.86 -0.76 7.37
C GLY A 208 62.66 -1.98 6.96
#